data_AF-A0A2N5XE62-F1
#
_entry.id   AF-A0A2N5XE62-F1
#
_cell.length_a   1.000
_cell.length_b   1.000
_cell.length_c   1.000
_cell.angle_alpha   90.00
_cell.angle_beta   90.00
_cell.angle_gamma   90.00
#
_symmetry.space_group_name_H-M   'P 1'
#
loop_
_entity.id
_entity.type
_entity.pdbx_description
1 polymer ?
#
loop_
_entity_poly.entity_id
_entity_poly.type
_entity_poly.pdbx_seq_one_letter_code
_entity_poly.pdbx_strand_id
1 'polypeptide(L)'
;MTSGYRGPEDYGRDPLGDFLARFFGSTPSGQRPGPRYLDFSRLMSAPARQLFSDAASYAAQHGSADLDTEHLLRAALAAEPTRSMVSRAGADPDTIAAEIDRQAGEGPPRSSIAVTPAVKRALLDAHDIARSSGASYIGPEHVLTALAANRDSAAGQILNAAHFGPRPAPASGGTPA
;
A
#
# COMPACT_ATOMS: atom_id res chain seq x y z
N MET A 1 -40.38 -45.54 7.52
CA MET A 1 -40.55 -44.24 8.21
C MET A 1 -39.20 -43.80 8.76
N THR A 2 -38.76 -42.58 8.40
CA THR A 2 -37.79 -41.67 9.08
C THR A 2 -36.38 -42.21 9.39
N SER A 3 -35.33 -41.74 8.70
CA SER A 3 -34.46 -40.56 9.04
C SER A 3 -33.23 -41.04 9.85
N GLY A 4 -31.96 -40.72 9.55
CA GLY A 4 -31.37 -39.68 8.72
C GLY A 4 -30.31 -38.94 9.56
N TYR A 5 -29.02 -39.25 9.38
CA TYR A 5 -27.92 -38.33 9.70
C TYR A 5 -26.65 -38.71 8.93
N ARG A 6 -26.40 -38.01 7.82
CA ARG A 6 -25.15 -37.99 7.07
C ARG A 6 -24.58 -36.58 7.26
N GLY A 7 -23.33 -36.48 7.72
CA GLY A 7 -22.66 -35.21 7.94
C GLY A 7 -22.56 -34.36 6.66
N PRO A 8 -22.35 -33.03 6.81
CA PRO A 8 -22.29 -32.13 5.67
C PRO A 8 -20.88 -32.16 5.05
N GLU A 9 -20.71 -32.94 4.01
CA GLU A 9 -19.58 -32.82 3.09
C GLU A 9 -20.14 -32.53 1.69
N ASP A 10 -20.44 -31.25 1.42
CA ASP A 10 -20.26 -30.62 0.11
C ASP A 10 -20.58 -29.12 0.24
N TYR A 11 -19.62 -28.33 0.73
CA TYR A 11 -19.56 -26.92 0.32
C TYR A 11 -18.62 -26.89 -0.88
N GLY A 12 -19.25 -26.71 -2.04
CA GLY A 12 -18.60 -26.69 -3.33
C GLY A 12 -17.36 -25.80 -3.35
N ARG A 13 -16.36 -26.32 -4.05
CA ARG A 13 -15.17 -25.61 -4.54
C ARG A 13 -15.43 -24.12 -4.75
N ASP A 14 -14.91 -23.28 -3.86
CA ASP A 14 -15.01 -21.82 -3.94
C ASP A 14 -14.19 -21.30 -5.13
N PRO A 15 -14.83 -20.85 -6.23
CA PRO A 15 -14.10 -20.43 -7.44
C PRO A 15 -13.25 -19.17 -7.20
N LEU A 16 -13.69 -18.34 -6.26
CA LEU A 16 -12.95 -17.16 -5.80
C LEU A 16 -11.73 -17.55 -4.96
N GLY A 17 -11.83 -18.63 -4.17
CA GLY A 17 -10.73 -19.17 -3.39
C GLY A 17 -9.61 -19.72 -4.27
N ASP A 18 -9.97 -20.44 -5.33
CA ASP A 18 -9.03 -20.96 -6.34
C ASP A 18 -8.33 -19.82 -7.11
N PHE A 19 -9.06 -18.73 -7.42
CA PHE A 19 -8.48 -17.53 -8.06
C PHE A 19 -7.44 -16.84 -7.15
N LEU A 20 -7.77 -16.67 -5.87
CA LEU A 20 -6.87 -16.06 -4.90
C LEU A 20 -5.67 -16.95 -4.57
N ALA A 21 -5.85 -18.26 -4.50
CA ALA A 21 -4.75 -19.21 -4.27
C ALA A 21 -3.75 -19.22 -5.45
N ARG A 22 -4.25 -19.08 -6.69
CA ARG A 22 -3.40 -19.00 -7.88
C ARG A 22 -2.67 -17.67 -8.03
N PHE A 23 -3.21 -16.59 -7.47
CA PHE A 23 -2.59 -15.27 -7.51
C PHE A 23 -1.66 -14.99 -6.31
N PHE A 24 -1.98 -15.54 -5.12
CA PHE A 24 -1.24 -15.27 -3.87
C PHE A 24 -0.43 -16.45 -3.31
N GLY A 25 -0.42 -17.62 -3.95
CA GLY A 25 0.50 -18.70 -3.62
C GLY A 25 0.30 -19.35 -2.25
N SER A 26 -0.95 -19.53 -1.81
CA SER A 26 -1.27 -20.32 -0.60
C SER A 26 -1.55 -21.78 -0.98
N THR A 27 -0.61 -22.68 -0.67
CA THR A 27 -0.79 -24.13 -0.87
C THR A 27 -1.68 -24.76 0.22
N PRO A 28 -2.55 -25.72 -0.10
CA PRO A 28 -3.37 -26.43 0.89
C PRO A 28 -2.55 -27.58 1.48
N SER A 29 -1.71 -27.31 2.47
CA SER A 29 -1.19 -28.35 3.37
C SER A 29 -0.65 -27.72 4.66
N GLY A 30 -1.38 -27.90 5.76
CA GLY A 30 -0.88 -28.21 7.12
C GLY A 30 0.23 -27.36 7.78
N GLN A 31 0.69 -26.25 7.22
CA GLN A 31 1.74 -25.46 7.83
C GLN A 31 1.14 -24.61 8.97
N ARG A 32 1.63 -24.82 10.20
CA ARG A 32 1.30 -24.05 11.41
C ARG A 32 1.19 -22.55 11.08
N PRO A 33 0.22 -21.80 11.62
CA PRO A 33 0.14 -20.37 11.38
C PRO A 33 1.45 -19.75 11.87
N GLY A 34 2.30 -19.33 10.92
CA GLY A 34 3.44 -18.47 11.21
C GLY A 34 2.98 -17.17 11.88
N PRO A 35 3.90 -16.38 12.47
CA PRO A 35 3.57 -15.24 13.31
C PRO A 35 2.55 -14.36 12.61
N ARG A 36 1.34 -14.27 13.20
CA ARG A 36 0.13 -13.61 12.72
C ARG A 36 0.44 -12.63 11.59
N TYR A 37 0.35 -13.12 10.35
CA TYR A 37 0.38 -12.22 9.19
C TYR A 37 -0.84 -11.33 9.39
N LEU A 38 -0.62 -10.08 9.82
CA LEU A 38 -1.70 -9.12 9.92
C LEU A 38 -2.29 -9.04 8.52
N ASP A 39 -3.56 -9.42 8.38
CA ASP A 39 -4.30 -9.25 7.13
C ASP A 39 -4.53 -7.75 6.95
N PHE A 40 -3.49 -7.02 6.51
CA PHE A 40 -3.53 -5.57 6.31
C PHE A 40 -4.66 -5.17 5.35
N SER A 41 -5.07 -6.07 4.45
CA SER A 41 -6.25 -5.91 3.60
C SER A 41 -7.54 -5.61 4.37
N ARG A 42 -7.70 -6.17 5.58
CA ARG A 42 -8.85 -5.94 6.47
C ARG A 42 -8.70 -4.67 7.31
N LEU A 43 -7.46 -4.23 7.54
CA LEU A 43 -7.16 -3.00 8.28
C LEU A 43 -7.19 -1.76 7.37
N MET A 44 -7.17 -1.95 6.06
CA MET A 44 -7.21 -0.88 5.07
C MET A 44 -8.63 -0.44 4.73
N SER A 45 -8.80 0.86 4.50
CA SER A 45 -9.98 1.41 3.87
C SER A 45 -10.08 0.94 2.41
N ALA A 46 -11.25 1.09 1.78
CA ALA A 46 -11.41 0.76 0.37
C ALA A 46 -10.46 1.58 -0.55
N PRO A 47 -10.29 2.91 -0.38
CA PRO A 47 -9.32 3.68 -1.14
C PRO A 47 -7.87 3.23 -0.96
N ALA A 48 -7.46 2.84 0.27
CA ALA A 48 -6.12 2.32 0.50
C ALA A 48 -5.88 0.98 -0.22
N ARG A 49 -6.88 0.08 -0.21
CA ARG A 49 -6.80 -1.17 -0.99
C ARG A 49 -6.68 -0.90 -2.48
N GLN A 50 -7.43 0.07 -3.00
CA GLN A 50 -7.35 0.46 -4.40
C GLN A 50 -5.96 0.99 -4.75
N LEU A 51 -5.39 1.87 -3.93
CA LEU A 51 -4.02 2.38 -4.11
C LEU A 51 -2.99 1.24 -4.22
N PHE A 52 -3.08 0.22 -3.37
CA PHE A 52 -2.20 -0.95 -3.46
C PHE A 52 -2.40 -1.77 -4.73
N SER A 53 -3.66 -1.94 -5.15
CA SER A 53 -3.98 -2.62 -6.42
C SER A 53 -3.43 -1.87 -7.62
N ASP A 54 -3.55 -0.55 -7.63
CA ASP A 54 -3.05 0.31 -8.70
C ASP A 54 -1.51 0.29 -8.74
N ALA A 55 -0.86 0.31 -7.58
CA ALA A 55 0.59 0.18 -7.47
C ALA A 55 1.10 -1.18 -7.97
N ALA A 56 0.44 -2.28 -7.59
CA ALA A 56 0.79 -3.62 -8.08
C ALA A 56 0.57 -3.75 -9.60
N SER A 57 -0.51 -3.16 -10.11
CA SER A 57 -0.79 -3.13 -11.54
C SER A 57 0.26 -2.32 -12.29
N TYR A 58 0.66 -1.17 -11.75
CA TYR A 58 1.71 -0.33 -12.31
C TYR A 58 3.06 -1.06 -12.33
N ALA A 59 3.48 -1.67 -11.21
CA ALA A 59 4.70 -2.48 -11.12
C ALA A 59 4.71 -3.61 -12.16
N ALA A 60 3.59 -4.35 -12.25
CA ALA A 60 3.44 -5.45 -13.19
C ALA A 60 3.51 -5.00 -14.65
N GLN A 61 2.87 -3.88 -15.00
CA GLN A 61 2.89 -3.34 -16.37
C GLN A 61 4.28 -2.89 -16.82
N HIS A 62 5.11 -2.42 -15.87
CA HIS A 62 6.49 -1.98 -16.12
C HIS A 62 7.53 -3.09 -15.88
N GLY A 63 7.09 -4.34 -15.85
CA GLY A 63 7.99 -5.50 -15.80
C GLY A 63 8.62 -5.80 -14.44
N SER A 64 8.27 -5.06 -13.38
CA SER A 64 8.78 -5.34 -12.02
C SER A 64 8.16 -6.62 -11.46
N ALA A 65 8.98 -7.50 -10.88
CA ALA A 65 8.50 -8.69 -10.16
C ALA A 65 8.09 -8.37 -8.71
N ASP A 66 8.41 -7.17 -8.24
CA ASP A 66 8.36 -6.76 -6.85
C ASP A 66 7.53 -5.48 -6.69
N LEU A 67 6.63 -5.45 -5.71
CA LEU A 67 5.91 -4.26 -5.28
C LEU A 67 6.78 -3.50 -4.29
N ASP A 68 7.45 -2.48 -4.79
CA ASP A 68 8.25 -1.54 -4.00
C ASP A 68 7.55 -0.20 -3.71
N THR A 69 8.20 0.61 -2.86
CA THR A 69 7.64 1.85 -2.30
C THR A 69 7.36 2.93 -3.34
N GLU A 70 8.15 3.01 -4.40
CA GLU A 70 7.99 3.95 -5.52
C GLU A 70 6.72 3.66 -6.33
N HIS A 71 6.33 2.39 -6.46
CA HIS A 71 5.06 2.02 -7.08
C HIS A 71 3.87 2.46 -6.21
N LEU A 72 3.98 2.32 -4.88
CA LEU A 72 2.97 2.86 -3.95
C LEU A 72 2.88 4.38 -4.03
N LEU A 73 4.02 5.06 -4.07
CA LEU A 73 4.07 6.50 -4.24
C LEU A 73 3.43 6.91 -5.58
N ARG A 74 3.76 6.21 -6.66
CA ARG A 74 3.20 6.47 -8.00
C ARG A 74 1.68 6.38 -8.03
N ALA A 75 1.11 5.39 -7.35
CA ALA A 75 -0.34 5.27 -7.18
C ALA A 75 -0.91 6.37 -6.27
N ALA A 76 -0.23 6.70 -5.17
CA ALA A 76 -0.64 7.76 -4.25
C ALA A 76 -0.72 9.13 -4.92
N LEU A 77 0.18 9.43 -5.86
CA LEU A 77 0.21 10.70 -6.61
C LEU A 77 -0.97 10.85 -7.60
N ALA A 78 -1.65 9.75 -7.94
CA ALA A 78 -2.81 9.73 -8.83
C ALA A 78 -4.15 9.70 -8.07
N ALA A 79 -4.14 9.35 -6.78
CA ALA A 79 -5.35 9.18 -5.97
C ALA A 79 -5.62 10.38 -5.06
N GLU A 80 -6.90 10.64 -4.76
CA GLU A 80 -7.29 11.56 -3.69
C GLU A 80 -7.49 10.80 -2.37
N PRO A 81 -7.21 11.43 -1.20
CA PRO A 81 -6.76 12.82 -0.99
C PRO A 81 -5.24 13.03 -1.13
N THR A 82 -4.47 11.98 -1.43
CA THR A 82 -3.00 11.98 -1.37
C THR A 82 -2.37 12.93 -2.38
N ARG A 83 -2.91 13.01 -3.60
CA ARG A 83 -2.50 13.99 -4.61
C ARG A 83 -2.63 15.42 -4.08
N SER A 84 -3.80 15.79 -3.58
CA SER A 84 -4.03 17.12 -2.97
C SER A 84 -3.15 17.39 -1.74
N MET A 85 -2.76 16.37 -0.99
CA MET A 85 -1.82 16.51 0.12
C MET A 85 -0.41 16.86 -0.36
N VAL A 86 0.07 16.19 -1.41
CA VAL A 86 1.37 16.48 -2.03
C VAL A 86 1.40 17.90 -2.59
N SER A 87 0.37 18.32 -3.33
CA SER A 87 0.25 19.69 -3.83
C SER A 87 0.25 20.74 -2.71
N ARG A 88 -0.50 20.52 -1.62
CA ARG A 88 -0.54 21.44 -0.48
C ARG A 88 0.77 21.51 0.30
N ALA A 89 1.61 20.47 0.22
CA ALA A 89 2.95 20.47 0.79
C ALA A 89 3.97 21.24 -0.06
N GLY A 90 3.57 21.76 -1.22
CA GLY A 90 4.42 22.57 -2.11
C GLY A 90 5.16 21.77 -3.19
N ALA A 91 4.89 20.46 -3.28
CA ALA A 91 5.45 19.61 -4.32
C ALA A 91 4.44 19.43 -5.47
N ASP A 92 4.92 19.23 -6.70
CA ASP A 92 4.06 18.95 -7.85
C ASP A 92 3.91 17.42 -8.06
N PRO A 93 2.70 16.86 -7.85
CA PRO A 93 2.48 15.42 -7.99
C PRO A 93 2.79 14.88 -9.39
N ASP A 94 2.56 15.68 -10.44
CA ASP A 94 2.77 15.24 -11.82
C ASP A 94 4.25 15.19 -12.17
N THR A 95 5.02 16.18 -11.70
CA THR A 95 6.48 16.17 -11.82
C THR A 95 7.09 14.96 -11.11
N ILE A 96 6.63 14.61 -9.90
CA ILE A 96 7.13 13.43 -9.18
C ILE A 96 6.73 12.15 -9.91
N ALA A 97 5.48 12.03 -10.36
CA ALA A 97 5.01 10.86 -11.09
C ALA A 97 5.82 10.63 -12.37
N ALA A 98 6.13 11.70 -13.10
CA ALA A 98 6.95 11.63 -14.31
C ALA A 98 8.41 11.23 -14.05
N GLU A 99 8.99 11.56 -12.90
CA GLU A 99 10.32 11.05 -12.50
C GLU A 99 10.27 9.55 -12.24
N ILE A 100 9.24 9.07 -11.52
CA ILE A 100 9.07 7.62 -11.29
C ILE A 100 8.88 6.89 -12.61
N ASP A 101 8.03 7.41 -13.50
CA ASP A 101 7.75 6.82 -14.83
C ASP A 101 9.02 6.75 -15.70
N ARG A 102 9.95 7.72 -15.58
CA ARG A 102 11.25 7.68 -16.29
C ARG A 102 12.22 6.62 -15.76
N GLN A 103 12.10 6.25 -14.49
CA GLN A 103 12.95 5.24 -13.86
C GLN A 103 12.33 3.84 -13.92
N ALA A 104 11.06 3.74 -14.33
CA ALA A 104 10.36 2.47 -14.44
C ALA A 104 10.98 1.58 -15.53
N GLY A 105 10.89 0.27 -15.32
CA GLY A 105 11.39 -0.71 -16.28
C GLY A 105 10.57 -0.75 -17.58
N GLU A 106 11.23 -1.11 -18.67
CA GLU A 106 10.59 -1.38 -19.98
C GLU A 106 10.39 -2.89 -20.23
N GLY A 107 10.49 -3.71 -19.18
CA GLY A 107 10.38 -5.16 -19.27
C GLY A 107 8.96 -5.63 -19.62
N PRO A 108 8.80 -6.88 -20.11
CA PRO A 108 7.47 -7.42 -20.42
C PRO A 108 6.60 -7.48 -19.15
N PRO A 109 5.28 -7.30 -19.27
CA PRO A 109 4.39 -7.32 -18.11
C PRO A 109 4.48 -8.62 -17.30
N ARG A 110 4.32 -8.49 -15.98
CA ARG A 110 4.38 -9.61 -15.01
C ARG A 110 2.98 -10.07 -14.63
N SER A 111 2.82 -11.37 -14.41
CA SER A 111 1.54 -11.98 -13.99
C SER A 111 1.41 -12.16 -12.48
N SER A 112 2.51 -12.03 -11.74
CA SER A 112 2.55 -12.07 -10.29
C SER A 112 3.56 -11.08 -9.74
N ILE A 113 3.28 -10.54 -8.56
CA ILE A 113 4.09 -9.54 -7.87
C ILE A 113 4.30 -9.97 -6.43
N ALA A 114 5.55 -9.95 -5.97
CA ALA A 114 5.88 -10.18 -4.58
C ALA A 114 5.91 -8.85 -3.80
N VAL A 115 5.41 -8.84 -2.56
CA VAL A 115 5.47 -7.64 -1.70
C VAL A 115 6.81 -7.58 -1.00
N THR A 116 7.56 -6.49 -1.19
CA THR A 116 8.89 -6.35 -0.61
C THR A 116 8.86 -6.03 0.90
N PRO A 117 9.96 -6.30 1.63
CA PRO A 117 10.06 -5.91 3.03
C PRO A 117 9.88 -4.40 3.26
N ALA A 118 10.31 -3.56 2.32
CA ALA A 118 10.15 -2.10 2.40
C ALA A 118 8.67 -1.70 2.40
N VAL A 119 7.85 -2.33 1.56
CA VAL A 119 6.39 -2.10 1.55
C VAL A 119 5.71 -2.63 2.81
N LYS A 120 6.13 -3.80 3.31
CA LYS A 120 5.61 -4.33 4.59
C LYS A 120 5.91 -3.38 5.74
N ARG A 121 7.10 -2.77 5.76
CA ARG A 121 7.46 -1.75 6.75
C ARG A 121 6.60 -0.51 6.61
N ALA A 122 6.42 0.01 5.39
CA ALA A 122 5.53 1.15 5.16
C ALA A 122 4.08 0.89 5.61
N LEU A 123 3.57 -0.34 5.48
CA LEU A 123 2.25 -0.73 6.00
C LEU A 123 2.17 -0.73 7.53
N LEU A 124 3.22 -1.19 8.22
CA LEU A 124 3.31 -1.12 9.68
C LEU A 124 3.33 0.32 10.15
N ASP A 125 4.17 1.15 9.52
CA ASP A 125 4.26 2.58 9.84
C ASP A 125 2.92 3.30 9.57
N ALA A 126 2.25 2.99 8.45
CA ALA A 126 0.93 3.54 8.13
C ALA A 126 -0.15 3.11 9.15
N HIS A 127 -0.05 1.89 9.68
CA HIS A 127 -0.93 1.42 10.74
C HIS A 127 -0.73 2.22 12.03
N ASP A 128 0.51 2.44 12.43
CA ASP A 128 0.84 3.20 13.63
C ASP A 128 0.38 4.67 13.50
N ILE A 129 0.58 5.28 12.32
CA ILE A 129 0.09 6.64 12.03
C ILE A 129 -1.44 6.68 12.11
N ALA A 130 -2.15 5.74 11.49
CA ALA A 130 -3.61 5.67 11.53
C ALA A 130 -4.14 5.53 12.97
N ARG A 131 -3.51 4.69 13.79
CA ARG A 131 -3.89 4.56 15.20
C ARG A 131 -3.63 5.85 15.98
N SER A 132 -2.49 6.49 15.75
CA SER A 132 -2.12 7.74 16.45
C SER A 132 -3.02 8.92 16.09
N SER A 133 -3.59 8.92 14.87
CA SER A 133 -4.55 9.93 14.42
C SER A 133 -6.00 9.63 14.83
N GLY A 134 -6.26 8.49 15.49
CA GLY A 134 -7.60 8.05 15.88
C GLY A 134 -8.43 7.43 14.75
N ALA A 135 -7.81 7.10 13.62
CA ALA A 135 -8.49 6.45 12.50
C ALA A 135 -8.75 4.96 12.76
N SER A 136 -9.95 4.49 12.41
CA SER A 136 -10.32 3.07 12.53
C SER A 136 -9.70 2.19 11.44
N TYR A 137 -9.26 2.79 10.33
CA TYR A 137 -8.70 2.10 9.17
C TYR A 137 -7.47 2.84 8.64
N ILE A 138 -6.58 2.09 8.00
CA ILE A 138 -5.47 2.63 7.23
C ILE A 138 -6.02 3.25 5.95
N GLY A 139 -5.98 4.57 5.86
CA GLY A 139 -6.30 5.35 4.67
C GLY A 139 -5.08 5.63 3.78
N PRO A 140 -5.28 6.01 2.51
CA PRO A 140 -4.18 6.36 1.59
C PRO A 140 -3.30 7.51 2.12
N GLU A 141 -3.86 8.46 2.87
CA GLU A 141 -3.12 9.53 3.55
C GLU A 141 -2.11 9.02 4.58
N HIS A 142 -2.44 7.93 5.27
CA HIS A 142 -1.54 7.28 6.23
C HIS A 142 -0.41 6.56 5.50
N VAL A 143 -0.70 5.94 4.35
CA VAL A 143 0.30 5.32 3.47
C VAL A 143 1.28 6.38 2.94
N LEU A 144 0.78 7.49 2.38
CA LEU A 144 1.63 8.59 1.91
C LEU A 144 2.53 9.14 3.03
N THR A 145 1.97 9.34 4.22
CA THR A 145 2.72 9.84 5.37
C THR A 145 3.82 8.86 5.80
N ALA A 146 3.53 7.56 5.81
CA ALA A 146 4.52 6.51 6.10
C ALA A 146 5.66 6.48 5.07
N LEU A 147 5.34 6.56 3.78
CA LEU A 147 6.34 6.61 2.70
C LEU A 147 7.26 7.82 2.86
N ALA A 148 6.70 8.99 3.22
CA ALA A 148 7.47 10.20 3.45
C ALA A 148 8.37 10.14 4.69
N ALA A 149 7.92 9.46 5.75
CA ALA A 149 8.66 9.33 7.00
C ALA A 149 9.90 8.44 6.87
N ASN A 150 9.86 7.42 6.00
CA ASN A 150 11.00 6.53 5.76
C ASN A 150 11.92 7.08 4.65
N ARG A 151 12.82 8.00 5.02
CA ARG A 151 13.78 8.66 4.11
C ARG A 151 14.79 7.71 3.45
N ASP A 152 14.97 6.50 3.99
CA ASP A 152 15.88 5.51 3.41
C ASP A 152 15.23 4.73 2.26
N SER A 153 13.90 4.73 2.17
CA SER A 153 13.15 4.11 1.07
C SER A 153 13.21 4.92 -0.21
N ALA A 154 13.05 4.27 -1.38
CA ALA A 154 13.01 4.96 -2.67
C ALA A 154 11.93 6.05 -2.70
N ALA A 155 10.71 5.75 -2.24
CA ALA A 155 9.65 6.76 -2.13
C ALA A 155 10.02 7.93 -1.22
N GLY A 156 10.64 7.65 -0.07
CA GLY A 156 11.06 8.69 0.87
C GLY A 156 12.16 9.60 0.31
N GLN A 157 13.10 9.03 -0.46
CA GLN A 157 14.13 9.79 -1.17
C GLN A 157 13.53 10.68 -2.25
N ILE A 158 12.61 10.15 -3.06
CA ILE A 158 11.89 10.90 -4.10
C ILE A 158 11.10 12.06 -3.48
N LEU A 159 10.33 11.80 -2.42
CA LEU A 159 9.56 12.82 -1.71
C LEU A 159 10.47 13.87 -1.06
N ASN A 160 11.60 13.48 -0.51
CA ASN A 160 12.57 14.41 0.07
C ASN A 160 13.18 15.33 -0.99
N ALA A 161 13.54 14.78 -2.15
CA ALA A 161 14.06 15.54 -3.29
C ALA A 161 13.01 16.54 -3.82
N ALA A 162 11.73 16.18 -3.76
CA ALA A 162 10.62 17.05 -4.14
C ALA A 162 10.20 18.07 -3.04
N HIS A 163 10.98 18.20 -1.96
CA HIS A 163 10.68 19.05 -0.80
C HIS A 163 9.37 18.71 -0.06
N PHE A 164 8.88 17.48 -0.16
CA PHE A 164 7.79 16.99 0.68
C PHE A 164 8.31 16.71 2.10
N GLY A 165 7.88 17.54 3.05
CA GLY A 165 8.21 17.41 4.48
C GLY A 165 7.04 17.79 5.39
N PRO A 166 6.97 17.26 6.63
CA PRO A 166 5.99 17.72 7.61
C PRO A 166 6.20 19.23 7.82
N ARG A 167 5.15 20.02 7.55
CA ARG A 167 5.23 21.48 7.70
C ARG A 167 5.61 21.79 9.16
N PRO A 168 6.69 22.53 9.43
CA PRO A 168 6.94 23.00 10.78
C PRO A 168 5.73 23.82 11.25
N ALA A 169 5.26 23.56 12.46
CA ALA A 169 4.21 24.37 13.07
C ALA A 169 4.63 25.85 13.01
N PRO A 170 3.72 26.78 12.68
CA PRO A 170 4.07 28.19 12.65
C PRO A 170 4.58 28.58 14.03
N ALA A 171 5.82 29.05 14.10
CA ALA A 171 6.37 29.61 15.32
C ALA A 171 5.46 30.78 15.72
N SER A 172 4.81 30.67 16.87
CA SER A 172 4.09 31.77 17.50
C SER A 172 5.10 32.87 17.81
N GLY A 173 5.32 33.77 16.85
CA GLY A 173 6.14 34.95 17.01
C GLY A 173 5.47 35.87 18.01
N GLY A 174 5.96 35.84 19.25
CA GLY A 174 5.59 36.81 20.28
C GLY A 174 6.01 38.19 19.85
N THR A 175 5.06 39.12 19.84
CA THR A 175 5.29 40.55 19.72
C THR A 175 5.99 41.05 20.99
N PRO A 176 7.19 41.65 20.94
CA PRO A 176 7.64 42.49 22.02
C PRO A 176 7.00 43.88 21.89
N ALA A 177 6.69 44.44 23.05
CA ALA A 177 6.01 45.73 23.26
C ALA A 177 6.82 46.95 22.79
#